data_AF-M2Q174-F1
#
_entry.id   AF-M2Q174-F1
#
_cell.length_a   1.000
_cell.length_b   1.000
_cell.length_c   1.000
_cell.angle_alpha   90.00
_cell.angle_beta   90.00
_cell.angle_gamma   90.00
#
_symmetry.space_group_name_H-M   'P 1'
#
loop_
_entity.id
_entity.type
_entity.pdbx_description
1 polymer ?
#
loop_
_entity_poly.entity_id
_entity_poly.type
_entity_poly.pdbx_seq_one_letter_code
_entity_poly.pdbx_strand_id
1 'polypeptide(L)' 'MPQISPITDLRNITEILKLCHAKNKPLFITKNGYGDLVVMSIEAYEKMFEMAQIDAAINKAEKEFATTGELPDA' A
#
# COMPACT_ATOMS: atom_id res chain seq x y z
N MET A 1 7.58 -2.60 10.85
CA MET A 1 6.92 -3.89 11.14
C MET A 1 5.45 -3.76 10.72
N PRO A 2 4.89 -4.73 9.98
CA PRO A 2 3.47 -4.70 9.61
C PRO A 2 2.59 -4.80 10.85
N GLN A 3 1.49 -4.04 10.89
CA GLN A 3 0.49 -4.18 11.94
C GLN A 3 -0.45 -5.32 11.58
N ILE A 4 -0.71 -6.20 12.54
CA ILE A 4 -1.51 -7.41 12.33
C ILE A 4 -2.57 -7.48 13.42
N SER A 5 -3.82 -7.68 13.02
CA SER A 5 -4.96 -7.86 13.91
C SER A 5 -5.79 -9.08 13.49
N PRO A 6 -6.41 -9.83 14.41
CA PRO A 6 -7.39 -10.85 14.05
C PRO A 6 -8.66 -10.22 13.48
N ILE A 7 -9.38 -10.96 12.61
CA ILE A 7 -10.64 -10.53 11.99
C ILE A 7 -11.72 -10.19 13.03
N THR A 8 -11.61 -10.72 14.24
CA THR A 8 -12.49 -10.41 15.36
C THR A 8 -12.41 -8.96 15.83
N ASP A 9 -11.30 -8.26 15.56
CA ASP A 9 -11.09 -6.85 15.93
C ASP A 9 -11.92 -5.91 15.06
N LEU A 10 -12.33 -6.36 13.86
CA LEU A 10 -13.22 -5.59 12.98
C LEU A 10 -14.61 -5.33 13.61
N ARG A 11 -14.96 -6.07 14.68
CA ARG A 11 -16.17 -5.78 15.48
C ARG A 11 -16.07 -4.43 16.19
N ASN A 12 -14.86 -3.95 16.52
CA ASN A 12 -14.61 -2.61 17.06
C ASN A 12 -14.16 -1.65 15.94
N ILE A 13 -15.08 -1.32 15.03
CA ILE A 13 -14.75 -0.51 13.85
C ILE A 13 -14.17 0.86 14.21
N THR A 14 -14.57 1.45 15.34
CA THR A 14 -14.06 2.76 15.79
C THR A 14 -12.56 2.73 16.06
N GLU A 15 -12.05 1.64 16.64
CA GLU A 15 -10.62 1.48 16.90
C GLU A 15 -9.85 1.23 15.60
N ILE A 16 -10.38 0.39 14.72
CA ILE A 16 -9.80 0.13 13.39
C ILE A 16 -9.68 1.42 12.57
N LEU A 17 -10.71 2.26 12.55
CA LEU A 17 -10.68 3.55 11.85
C LEU A 17 -9.59 4.47 12.42
N LYS A 18 -9.50 4.58 13.76
CA LYS A 18 -8.44 5.37 14.41
C LYS A 18 -7.05 4.87 14.01
N LEU A 19 -6.84 3.55 13.99
CA LEU A 19 -5.56 2.96 13.57
C LEU A 19 -5.22 3.28 12.11
N CYS A 20 -6.20 3.16 11.21
CA CYS A 20 -6.03 3.45 9.78
C CYS A 20 -5.62 4.91 9.55
N HIS A 21 -6.35 5.87 10.14
CA HIS A 21 -6.08 7.30 9.97
C HIS A 21 -4.81 7.77 10.70
N ALA A 22 -4.50 7.21 11.87
CA ALA A 22 -3.32 7.64 12.63
C ALA A 22 -2.00 7.16 12.01
N LYS A 23 -2.02 6.04 11.29
CA LYS A 23 -0.79 5.39 10.80
C LYS A 23 -0.56 5.58 9.30
N ASN A 24 -1.58 5.93 8.51
CA ASN A 24 -1.52 6.04 7.04
C ASN A 24 -0.78 4.85 6.40
N LYS A 25 -1.06 3.65 6.92
CA LYS A 25 -0.38 2.39 6.55
C LYS A 25 -1.39 1.24 6.56
N PRO A 26 -1.15 0.17 5.78
CA PRO A 26 -1.98 -1.03 5.79
C PRO A 26 -1.99 -1.72 7.16
N LEU A 27 -3.17 -2.11 7.62
CA LEU A 27 -3.40 -3.05 8.69
C LEU A 27 -3.73 -4.42 8.10
N PHE A 28 -2.93 -5.43 8.41
CA PHE A 28 -3.14 -6.79 7.95
C PHE A 28 -4.08 -7.52 8.90
N ILE A 29 -5.11 -8.16 8.36
CA ILE A 29 -6.11 -8.89 9.12
C ILE A 29 -5.90 -10.38 8.93
N THR A 30 -5.91 -11.11 10.05
CA THR A 30 -5.75 -12.55 10.08
C THR A 30 -7.03 -13.28 10.46
N LYS A 31 -7.25 -14.45 9.88
CA LYS A 31 -8.30 -15.39 10.26
C LYS A 31 -7.64 -16.73 10.54
N ASN A 32 -7.83 -17.24 11.76
CA ASN A 32 -7.20 -18.49 12.23
C ASN A 32 -5.66 -18.50 12.07
N GLY A 33 -5.01 -17.35 12.25
CA GLY A 33 -3.55 -17.20 12.13
C GLY A 33 -3.02 -17.00 10.70
N TYR A 34 -3.88 -17.04 9.68
CA TYR A 34 -3.51 -16.80 8.29
C TYR A 34 -3.94 -15.41 7.84
N GLY A 35 -3.13 -14.74 7.01
CA GLY A 35 -3.52 -13.47 6.40
C GLY A 35 -4.74 -13.65 5.48
N ASP A 36 -5.70 -12.74 5.59
CA ASP A 36 -7.00 -12.82 4.89
C ASP A 36 -7.33 -11.49 4.18
N LEU A 37 -7.24 -10.37 4.90
CA LEU A 37 -7.63 -9.04 4.40
C LEU A 37 -6.57 -7.99 4.75
N VAL A 38 -6.56 -6.87 4.02
CA VAL A 38 -5.86 -5.63 4.41
C VAL A 38 -6.88 -4.50 4.52
N VAL A 39 -6.81 -3.71 5.58
CA VAL A 39 -7.62 -2.51 5.80
C VAL A 39 -6.73 -1.28 5.87
N MET A 40 -7.13 -0.19 5.23
CA MET A 40 -6.47 1.11 5.30
C MET A 40 -7.48 2.23 5.03
N SER A 41 -7.11 3.48 5.31
CA SER A 41 -7.92 4.61 4.89
C SER A 41 -7.85 4.80 3.37
N ILE A 42 -8.83 5.49 2.81
CA ILE A 42 -8.86 5.77 1.36
C ILE A 42 -7.63 6.58 0.95
N GLU A 43 -7.24 7.57 1.74
CA GLU A 43 -6.08 8.43 1.45
C GLU A 43 -4.77 7.62 1.42
N ALA A 44 -4.63 6.64 2.33
CA ALA A 44 -3.47 5.76 2.35
C ALA A 44 -3.44 4.82 1.13
N TYR A 45 -4.60 4.32 0.70
CA TYR A 45 -4.74 3.50 -0.49
C TYR A 45 -4.38 4.27 -1.77
N GLU A 46 -4.96 5.45 -1.96
CA GLU A 46 -4.71 6.30 -3.13
C GLU A 46 -3.24 6.68 -3.24
N LYS A 47 -2.62 7.10 -2.13
CA LYS A 47 -1.20 7.45 -2.10
C LYS A 47 -0.30 6.26 -2.46
N MET A 48 -0.61 5.07 -1.94
CA MET A 48 0.15 3.85 -2.26
C MET A 48 0.03 3.50 -3.75
N PHE A 49 -1.17 3.66 -4.31
CA PHE A 49 -1.43 3.39 -5.73
C PHE A 49 -0.75 4.40 -6.65
N GLU A 50 -0.77 5.68 -6.30
CA GLU A 50 -0.06 6.74 -7.03
C GLU A 50 1.45 6.51 -7.02
N MET A 51 2.03 6.20 -5.85
CA MET A 51 3.45 5.87 -5.72
C MET A 51 3.83 4.69 -6.63
N ALA A 52 3.03 3.62 -6.64
CA ALA A 52 3.29 2.47 -7.50
C ALA A 52 3.26 2.81 -9.00
N GLN A 53 2.40 3.73 -9.43
CA GLN A 53 2.37 4.21 -10.82
C GLN A 53 3.61 5.03 -11.17
N ILE A 54 4.03 5.93 -10.27
CA ILE A 54 5.25 6.73 -10.43
C ILE A 54 6.46 5.80 -10.53
N ASP A 55 6.58 4.84 -9.62
CA ASP A 55 7.67 3.85 -9.62
C ASP A 55 7.67 3.03 -10.92
N ALA A 56 6.51 2.63 -11.42
CA ALA A 56 6.40 1.92 -12.69
C ALA A 56 6.86 2.79 -13.88
N ALA A 57 6.50 4.07 -13.90
CA ALA A 57 6.92 5.02 -14.93
C ALA A 57 8.44 5.23 -14.91
N ILE A 58 9.03 5.43 -13.72
CA ILE A 58 10.49 5.56 -13.54
C ILE A 58 11.19 4.28 -14.00
N ASN A 59 10.75 3.11 -13.54
CA ASN A 59 11.33 1.83 -13.95
C ASN A 59 11.27 1.60 -15.46
N LYS A 60 10.21 2.07 -16.13
CA LYS A 60 10.10 1.99 -17.58
C LYS A 60 11.13 2.89 -18.26
N ALA A 61 11.22 4.15 -17.84
CA ALA A 61 12.20 5.11 -18.34
C ALA A 61 13.65 4.62 -18.15
N GLU A 62 13.98 4.06 -16.99
CA GLU A 62 15.32 3.51 -16.71
C GLU A 62 15.66 2.31 -17.61
N LYS A 63 14.69 1.43 -17.89
CA LYS A 63 14.89 0.29 -18.81
C LYS A 63 15.08 0.73 -20.25
N GLU A 64 14.33 1.73 -20.68
CA GLU A 64 14.47 2.33 -22.02
C GLU A 64 15.87 2.94 -22.15
N PHE A 65 16.28 3.79 -21.20
CA PHE A 65 17.61 4.39 -21.17
C PHE A 65 18.74 3.34 -21.16
N ALA A 66 18.61 2.27 -20.36
CA ALA A 66 19.60 1.20 -20.33
C ALA A 66 19.73 0.44 -21.67
N THR A 67 18.69 0.46 -22.50
CA THR A 67 18.67 -0.23 -23.79
C THR A 67 19.14 0.68 -24.93
N THR A 68 18.70 1.94 -24.97
CA THR A 68 18.97 2.87 -26.07
C THR A 68 20.15 3.81 -25.80
N GLY A 69 20.48 4.08 -24.54
CA GLY A 69 21.43 5.12 -24.13
C GLY A 69 20.89 6.55 -24.28
N GLU A 70 19.64 6.70 -24.68
CA GLU A 70 18.97 7.98 -24.92
C GLU A 70 18.03 8.29 -23.76
N LEU A 71 18.04 9.54 -23.28
CA LEU A 71 17.13 9.99 -22.24
C LEU A 71 15.68 9.94 -22.78
N PRO A 72 14.70 9.47 -21.98
CA PRO A 72 13.30 9.55 -22.37
C PRO A 72 12.94 11.01 -22.66
N ASP A 73 12.22 11.26 -23.75
CA ASP A 73 11.79 12.60 -24.15
C ASP A 73 11.04 13.29 -22.99
N ALA A 74 11.52 14.49 -22.62
CA ALA A 74 10.98 15.31 -21.54
C ALA A 74 9.67 16.01 -21.93
#